data_AF-A0A166G790-F1
#
_entry.id   AF-A0A166G790-F1
#
_cell.length_a   1.000
_cell.length_b   1.000
_cell.length_c   1.000
_cell.angle_alpha   90.00
_cell.angle_beta   90.00
_cell.angle_gamma   90.00
#
_symmetry.space_group_name_H-M   'P 1'
#
loop_
_entity.id
_entity.type
_entity.pdbx_description
1 polymer ?
#
loop_
_entity_poly.entity_id
_entity_poly.type
_entity_poly.pdbx_seq_one_letter_code
_entity_poly.pdbx_strand_id
1 'polypeptide(L)'
;MCVITNQVKTSCFSHSTFPSLRWTFPSENAVGNSIVHSIFVKGEQMNYEMKEDDLDAVELYPDYKYTSVDELLDIFMVDPPKPGVAALE
;
A
#
# COMPACT_ATOMS: atom_id res chain seq x y z
N MET A 1 -0.92 2.36 12.69
CA MET A 1 -0.67 1.41 11.60
C MET A 1 0.02 0.19 12.16
N CYS A 2 -0.57 -1.01 12.03
CA CYS A 2 0.12 -2.22 12.43
C CYS A 2 0.73 -2.89 11.20
N VAL A 3 2.06 -3.03 11.18
CA VAL A 3 2.80 -3.68 10.10
C VAL A 3 3.04 -5.13 10.50
N ILE A 4 2.73 -6.05 9.59
CA ILE A 4 3.07 -7.46 9.74
C ILE A 4 4.54 -7.58 9.33
N THR A 5 5.42 -7.78 10.30
CA THR A 5 6.81 -8.15 10.01
C THR A 5 6.94 -9.66 9.88
N ASN A 6 7.92 -10.12 9.09
CA ASN A 6 8.18 -11.55 8.90
C ASN A 6 8.26 -12.25 10.26
N GLN A 7 7.40 -13.26 10.44
CA GLN A 7 7.02 -13.95 11.69
C GLN A 7 5.74 -13.46 12.41
N VAL A 8 4.69 -13.08 11.66
CA VAL A 8 3.30 -12.86 12.16
C VAL A 8 3.24 -11.95 13.40
N LYS A 9 4.21 -11.06 13.56
CA LYS A 9 4.27 -10.15 14.70
C LYS A 9 3.71 -8.82 14.27
N THR A 10 2.52 -8.53 14.76
CA THR A 10 1.85 -7.25 14.57
C THR A 10 2.58 -6.17 15.35
N SER A 11 3.27 -5.27 14.66
CA SER A 11 3.90 -4.09 15.29
C SER A 11 3.08 -2.85 14.97
N CYS A 12 2.50 -2.22 15.99
CA CYS A 12 1.66 -1.04 15.82
C CYS A 12 2.44 0.25 16.04
N PHE A 13 2.51 1.07 14.99
CA PHE A 13 3.04 2.43 15.00
C PHE A 13 1.90 3.43 15.20
N SER A 14 2.04 4.34 16.16
CA SER A 14 1.08 5.44 16.37
C SER A 14 1.22 6.49 15.27
N HIS A 15 0.16 7.28 15.04
CA HIS A 15 0.19 8.42 14.09
C HIS A 15 1.32 9.41 14.43
N SER A 16 1.59 9.63 15.72
CA SER A 16 2.67 10.50 16.20
C SER A 16 4.08 9.97 15.91
N THR A 17 4.23 8.68 15.60
CA THR A 17 5.54 8.06 15.31
C THR A 17 5.98 8.30 13.86
N PHE A 18 5.07 8.61 12.94
CA PHE A 18 5.42 8.79 11.52
C PHE A 18 6.16 10.09 11.19
N PRO A 19 5.77 11.24 11.75
CA PRO A 19 6.58 12.46 11.63
C PRO A 19 8.00 12.20 12.13
N SER A 20 8.17 11.55 13.28
CA SER A 20 9.51 11.21 13.78
C SER A 20 10.24 10.25 12.85
N LEU A 21 9.60 9.24 12.24
CA LEU A 21 10.25 8.36 11.25
C LEU A 21 10.83 9.12 10.04
N ARG A 22 10.15 10.17 9.54
CA ARG A 22 10.69 11.04 8.49
C ARG A 22 11.98 11.77 8.92
N TRP A 23 12.05 12.19 10.19
CA TRP A 23 13.21 12.87 10.75
C TRP A 23 14.30 11.92 11.28
N THR A 24 13.97 10.64 11.54
CA THR A 24 14.87 9.66 12.18
C THR A 24 15.63 8.79 11.17
N PHE A 25 15.15 8.67 9.92
CA PHE A 25 15.85 7.93 8.87
C PHE A 25 16.52 8.90 7.89
N PRO A 26 17.84 8.76 7.64
CA PRO A 26 18.54 9.59 6.67
C PRO A 26 17.89 9.41 5.28
N SER A 27 17.98 10.47 4.47
CA SER A 27 17.18 10.81 3.29
C SER A 27 16.91 9.73 2.24
N GLU A 28 17.59 8.59 2.24
CA GLU A 28 17.48 7.54 1.21
C GLU A 28 16.11 6.81 1.23
N ASN A 29 15.46 6.69 2.40
CA ASN A 29 14.16 6.01 2.53
C ASN A 29 12.98 6.97 2.78
N ALA A 30 13.23 8.29 2.77
CA ALA A 30 12.24 9.29 3.15
C ALA A 30 11.03 9.32 2.20
N VAL A 31 11.27 9.09 0.90
CA VAL A 31 10.21 9.04 -0.12
C VAL A 31 9.34 7.79 0.10
N GLY A 32 9.95 6.60 0.20
CA GLY A 32 9.23 5.36 0.46
C GLY A 32 8.39 5.42 1.75
N ASN A 33 8.95 5.94 2.83
CA ASN A 33 8.23 6.13 4.09
C ASN A 33 7.05 7.09 3.95
N SER A 34 7.19 8.15 3.15
CA SER A 34 6.10 9.11 2.89
C SER A 34 4.99 8.49 2.06
N ILE A 35 5.32 7.65 1.07
CA ILE A 35 4.35 6.88 0.28
C ILE A 35 3.57 5.92 1.19
N VAL A 36 4.26 5.15 2.02
CA VAL A 36 3.62 4.24 2.99
C VAL A 36 2.69 5.01 3.94
N HIS A 37 3.09 6.19 4.42
CA HIS A 37 2.25 7.03 5.27
C HIS A 37 1.01 7.57 4.54
N SER A 38 1.16 8.04 3.29
CA SER A 38 0.05 8.51 2.46
C SER A 38 -0.99 7.40 2.24
N ILE A 39 -0.55 6.21 1.84
CA ILE A 39 -1.44 5.09 1.52
C ILE A 39 -2.09 4.51 2.78
N PHE A 40 -1.32 4.23 3.83
CA PHE A 40 -1.82 3.43 4.96
C PHE A 40 -2.21 4.23 6.21
N VAL A 41 -1.79 5.49 6.35
CA VAL A 41 -2.16 6.33 7.50
C VAL A 41 -3.17 7.39 7.10
N LYS A 42 -2.90 8.12 6.02
CA LYS A 42 -3.85 9.09 5.49
C LYS A 42 -4.96 8.46 4.65
N GLY A 43 -4.70 7.28 4.06
CA GLY A 43 -5.69 6.59 3.23
C GLY A 43 -5.94 7.30 1.91
N GLU A 44 -4.95 8.00 1.33
CA GLU A 44 -5.17 8.90 0.18
C GLU A 44 -5.76 8.20 -1.05
N GLN A 45 -5.63 6.87 -1.18
CA GLN A 45 -6.26 6.08 -2.25
C GLN A 45 -7.79 5.94 -2.10
N MET A 46 -8.34 6.07 -0.89
CA MET A 46 -9.77 5.87 -0.61
C MET A 46 -10.42 7.10 0.07
N ASN A 47 -9.63 8.14 0.36
CA ASN A 47 -10.09 9.34 1.07
C ASN A 47 -10.67 10.40 0.11
N TYR A 48 -11.24 9.99 -1.01
CA TYR A 48 -11.92 10.86 -1.97
C TYR A 48 -13.19 10.18 -2.50
N GLU A 49 -14.12 11.00 -2.97
CA GLU A 49 -15.34 10.55 -3.64
C GLU A 49 -15.16 10.68 -5.16
N MET A 50 -15.63 9.69 -5.93
CA MET A 50 -15.61 9.73 -7.39
C MET A 50 -16.56 10.82 -7.90
N LYS A 51 -16.08 11.61 -8.85
CA LYS A 51 -16.87 12.62 -9.57
C LYS A 51 -17.52 12.01 -10.80
N GLU A 52 -18.51 12.71 -11.35
CA GLU A 52 -19.21 12.29 -12.57
C GLU A 52 -18.28 12.09 -13.78
N ASP A 53 -17.16 12.80 -13.84
CA ASP A 53 -16.16 12.69 -14.91
C ASP A 53 -15.07 11.63 -14.65
N ASP A 54 -15.04 11.02 -13.46
CA ASP A 54 -14.05 10.00 -13.12
C ASP A 54 -14.47 8.64 -13.71
N LEU A 55 -13.50 7.88 -14.22
CA LEU A 55 -13.75 6.59 -14.85
C LEU A 55 -13.31 5.44 -13.94
N ASP A 56 -14.21 4.48 -13.71
CA ASP A 56 -13.89 3.21 -13.09
C ASP A 56 -13.60 2.14 -14.16
N ALA A 57 -12.42 1.53 -14.09
CA ALA A 57 -12.02 0.47 -15.00
C ALA A 57 -12.92 -0.78 -14.89
N VAL A 58 -13.52 -1.03 -13.72
CA VAL A 58 -14.46 -2.13 -13.51
C VAL A 58 -15.76 -1.89 -14.28
N GLU A 59 -16.25 -0.65 -14.31
CA GLU A 59 -17.43 -0.27 -15.07
C GLU A 59 -17.16 -0.25 -16.59
N LEU A 60 -15.96 0.15 -17.00
CA LEU A 60 -15.56 0.20 -18.41
C LEU A 60 -15.38 -1.19 -19.05
N TYR A 61 -14.92 -2.18 -18.28
CA TYR A 61 -14.64 -3.53 -18.78
C TYR A 61 -15.27 -4.60 -17.87
N PRO A 62 -16.60 -4.72 -17.85
CA PRO A 62 -17.31 -5.60 -16.90
C PRO A 62 -17.02 -7.10 -17.13
N ASP A 63 -16.62 -7.47 -18.35
CA ASP A 63 -16.23 -8.84 -18.68
C ASP A 63 -14.82 -9.18 -18.14
N TYR A 64 -14.01 -8.18 -17.80
CA TYR A 64 -12.67 -8.36 -17.25
C TYR A 64 -12.71 -8.39 -15.72
N LYS A 65 -12.49 -9.58 -15.15
CA LYS A 65 -12.47 -9.76 -13.69
C LYS A 65 -11.06 -9.57 -13.16
N TYR A 66 -10.89 -8.57 -12.29
CA TYR A 66 -9.67 -8.41 -11.51
C TYR A 66 -9.51 -9.54 -10.50
N THR A 67 -8.27 -9.95 -10.26
CA THR A 67 -7.93 -10.89 -9.20
C THR A 67 -8.28 -10.28 -7.85
N SER A 68 -9.10 -10.98 -7.07
CA SER A 68 -9.46 -10.58 -5.72
C SER A 68 -8.26 -10.66 -4.77
N VAL A 69 -8.36 -10.01 -3.60
CA VAL A 69 -7.31 -10.09 -2.57
C VAL A 69 -7.10 -11.53 -2.10
N ASP A 70 -8.18 -12.31 -1.97
CA ASP A 70 -8.11 -13.71 -1.55
C ASP A 70 -7.37 -14.57 -2.58
N GLU A 71 -7.72 -14.45 -3.86
CA GLU A 71 -7.03 -15.16 -4.95
C GLU A 71 -5.56 -14.73 -5.06
N LEU A 72 -5.25 -13.46 -4.79
CA LEU A 72 -3.87 -13.00 -4.73
C LEU A 72 -3.11 -13.69 -3.60
N LEU A 73 -3.70 -13.82 -2.40
CA LEU A 73 -3.08 -14.52 -1.28
C LEU A 73 -2.83 -16.00 -1.61
N ASP A 74 -3.74 -16.66 -2.32
CA ASP A 74 -3.55 -18.04 -2.79
C ASP A 74 -2.33 -18.16 -3.73
N ILE A 75 -2.12 -17.18 -4.63
CA ILE A 75 -0.92 -17.13 -5.49
C ILE A 75 0.35 -17.06 -4.65
N PHE A 76 0.39 -16.22 -3.61
CA PHE A 76 1.55 -16.12 -2.72
C PHE A 76 1.82 -17.41 -1.91
N MET A 77 0.80 -18.25 -1.69
CA MET A 77 0.98 -19.55 -1.03
C MET A 77 1.56 -20.62 -1.97
N VAL A 78 1.24 -20.57 -3.26
CA VAL A 78 1.64 -21.61 -4.24
C VAL A 78 2.96 -21.26 -4.92
N ASP A 79 3.07 -20.06 -5.50
CA ASP A 79 4.24 -19.61 -6.25
C ASP A 79 4.37 -18.07 -6.13
N PRO A 80 4.99 -17.57 -5.05
CA PRO A 80 5.05 -16.14 -4.79
C PRO A 80 5.90 -15.41 -5.85
N PRO A 81 5.38 -14.32 -6.45
CA PRO A 81 6.16 -13.54 -7.40
C PRO A 81 7.37 -12.90 -6.71
N LYS A 82 8.44 -12.68 -7.48
CA LYS A 82 9.65 -12.02 -6.96
C LYS A 82 9.31 -10.60 -6.49
N PRO A 83 9.73 -10.19 -5.27
CA PRO A 83 9.52 -8.83 -4.80
C PRO A 83 10.11 -7.79 -5.75
N GLY A 84 9.32 -6.78 -6.10
CA GLY A 84 9.78 -5.62 -6.88
C GLY A 84 10.40 -4.55 -5.98
N VAL A 85 11.42 -3.85 -6.49
CA VAL A 85 11.98 -2.64 -5.87
C VAL A 85 11.72 -1.49 -6.83
N ALA A 86 10.99 -0.47 -6.37
CA ALA A 86 10.75 0.74 -7.15
C ALA A 86 12.00 1.61 -7.17
N ALA A 87 12.33 2.17 -8.34
CA ALA A 87 13.29 3.26 -8.44
C ALA A 87 12.64 4.54 -7.88
N LEU A 88 13.27 5.17 -6.91
CA LEU A 88 12.87 6.43 -6.30
C LEU A 88 13.95 7.45 -6.66
N GLU A 89 13.56 8.53 -7.33
CA GLU A 89 14.48 9.63 -7.70
C GLU A 89 14.73 10.60 -6.55
#